data_AF-A0A800M4A1-F1
#
_entry.id   AF-A0A800M4A1-F1
#
_cell.length_a   1.000
_cell.length_b   1.000
_cell.length_c   1.000
_cell.angle_alpha   90.00
_cell.angle_beta   90.00
_cell.angle_gamma   90.00
#
_symmetry.space_group_name_H-M   'P 1'
#
loop_
_entity.id
_entity.type
_entity.pdbx_description
1 polymer ?
#
loop_
_entity_poly.entity_id
_entity_poly.type
_entity_poly.pdbx_seq_one_letter_code
_entity_poly.pdbx_strand_id
1 'polypeptide(L)'
;MRALFLVLVVVSGWVGLTRAQGAIRPLAPAASGEIVLYEAAWCSVCDSARAYLDRHGVAYVARDVEVDPAAREAYRGSVVRARSPCW
;
A
#
# COMPACT_ATOMS: atom_id res chain seq x y z
N MET A 1 3.59 22.39 47.55
CA MET A 1 2.97 22.98 46.34
C MET A 1 3.95 23.17 45.18
N ARG A 2 5.11 23.83 45.37
CA ARG A 2 6.13 24.03 44.31
C ARG A 2 6.70 22.74 43.68
N ALA A 3 6.98 21.72 44.50
CA ALA A 3 7.53 20.44 44.00
C ALA A 3 6.55 19.66 43.11
N LEU A 4 5.24 19.70 43.42
CA LEU A 4 4.20 19.07 42.60
C LEU A 4 4.10 19.71 41.21
N PHE A 5 4.27 21.04 41.15
CA PHE A 5 4.24 21.78 39.89
C PHE A 5 5.43 21.42 39.00
N LEU A 6 6.63 21.29 39.58
CA LEU A 6 7.83 20.87 38.85
C LEU A 6 7.71 19.45 38.30
N VAL A 7 7.18 18.51 39.09
CA VAL A 7 6.95 17.13 38.63
C VAL A 7 5.94 17.09 37.48
N LEU A 8 4.85 17.84 37.57
CA LEU A 8 3.86 17.94 36.50
C LEU A 8 4.48 18.50 35.21
N VAL A 9 5.29 19.56 35.29
CA VAL A 9 5.95 20.15 34.11
C VAL A 9 6.91 19.15 33.46
N VAL A 10 7.71 18.43 34.25
CA VAL A 10 8.63 17.41 33.73
C VAL A 10 7.85 16.29 33.05
N VAL A 11 6.84 15.70 33.72
CA VAL A 11 6.03 14.61 33.13
C VAL A 11 5.33 15.07 31.85
N SER A 12 4.78 16.29 31.84
CA SER A 12 4.11 16.87 30.65
C SER A 12 5.08 17.10 29.49
N GLY A 13 6.30 17.54 29.78
CA GLY A 13 7.35 17.76 28.78
C GLY A 13 7.83 16.45 28.12
N TRP A 14 8.07 15.41 28.92
CA TRP A 14 8.43 14.07 28.41
C TRP A 14 7.31 13.44 27.58
N VAL A 15 6.05 13.61 28.01
CA VAL A 15 4.84 13.13 27.32
C VAL A 15 4.53 13.93 26.04
N GLY A 16 4.95 15.18 25.95
CA GLY A 16 4.87 16.00 24.73
C GLY A 16 5.88 15.58 23.67
N LEU A 17 7.10 15.25 24.08
CA LEU A 17 8.19 14.86 23.17
C LEU A 17 7.93 13.50 22.49
N THR A 18 7.33 12.53 23.18
CA THR A 18 7.00 11.22 22.60
C THR A 18 5.89 11.29 21.56
N ARG A 19 4.96 12.25 21.65
CA ARG A 19 3.92 12.47 20.63
C ARG A 19 4.45 13.05 19.33
N ALA A 20 5.51 13.83 19.38
CA ALA A 20 6.15 14.39 18.18
C ALA A 20 6.80 13.30 17.29
N GLN A 21 7.12 12.13 17.86
CA GLN A 21 7.75 11.02 17.13
C GLN A 21 6.80 10.28 16.19
N GLY A 22 5.47 10.46 16.33
CA GLY A 22 4.48 9.84 15.44
C GLY A 22 4.33 10.52 14.07
N ALA A 23 4.91 11.71 13.88
CA ALA A 23 4.73 12.51 12.67
C ALA A 23 5.68 12.15 11.52
N ILE A 24 6.77 11.41 11.77
CA ILE A 24 7.73 11.00 10.74
C ILE A 24 7.72 9.48 10.64
N ARG A 25 6.72 8.95 9.94
CA ARG A 25 6.76 7.55 9.50
C ARG A 25 7.61 7.51 8.22
N PRO A 26 8.78 6.84 8.22
CA PRO A 26 9.56 6.70 7.01
C PRO A 26 8.68 6.03 5.94
N LEU A 27 8.71 6.56 4.71
CA LEU A 27 8.07 5.90 3.58
C LEU A 27 8.72 4.52 3.47
N ALA A 28 7.94 3.47 3.71
CA ALA A 28 8.43 2.11 3.57
C ALA A 28 8.99 1.95 2.15
N PRO A 29 10.15 1.32 1.96
CA PRO A 29 10.64 1.01 0.63
C PRO A 29 9.54 0.31 -0.16
N ALA A 30 9.36 0.69 -1.43
CA ALA A 30 8.44 -0.01 -2.31
C ALA A 30 8.82 -1.49 -2.26
N ALA A 31 7.88 -2.34 -1.86
CA ALA A 31 8.13 -3.77 -1.76
C ALA A 31 8.64 -4.26 -3.12
N SER A 32 9.85 -4.82 -3.15
CA SER A 32 10.38 -5.49 -4.33
C SER A 32 9.59 -6.78 -4.52
N GLY A 33 8.56 -6.70 -5.37
CA GLY A 33 7.67 -7.82 -5.67
C GLY A 33 7.42 -7.90 -7.17
N GLU A 34 7.15 -9.11 -7.64
CA GLU A 34 6.67 -9.36 -8.99
C GLU A 34 5.29 -8.70 -9.16
N ILE A 35 5.11 -8.00 -10.27
CA ILE A 35 3.82 -7.39 -10.62
C ILE A 35 3.01 -8.41 -11.40
N VAL A 36 1.80 -8.70 -10.94
CA VAL A 36 0.86 -9.58 -11.64
C VAL A 36 -0.32 -8.75 -12.14
N LEU A 37 -0.54 -8.75 -13.45
CA LEU A 37 -1.69 -8.14 -14.09
C LEU A 37 -2.78 -9.20 -14.28
N TYR A 38 -3.80 -9.17 -13.44
CA TYR A 38 -4.99 -10.00 -13.62
C TYR A 38 -5.90 -9.33 -14.66
N GLU A 39 -6.22 -10.05 -15.73
CA GLU A 39 -6.96 -9.53 -16.88
C GLU A 39 -7.98 -10.54 -17.41
N ALA A 40 -8.72 -10.14 -18.45
CA ALA A 40 -9.55 -11.01 -19.25
C ALA A 40 -9.42 -10.61 -20.73
N ALA A 41 -9.41 -11.58 -21.64
CA ALA A 41 -9.20 -11.32 -23.07
C ALA A 41 -10.17 -10.31 -23.71
N TRP A 42 -11.38 -10.14 -23.17
CA TRP A 42 -12.40 -9.22 -23.70
C TRP A 42 -12.32 -7.80 -23.09
N CYS A 43 -11.40 -7.57 -22.15
CA CYS A 43 -11.34 -6.34 -21.35
C CYS A 43 -10.45 -5.26 -21.99
N SER A 44 -11.05 -4.29 -22.67
CA SER A 44 -10.33 -3.18 -23.31
C SER A 44 -9.57 -2.26 -22.33
N VAL A 45 -10.05 -2.14 -21.10
CA VAL A 45 -9.36 -1.38 -20.04
C VAL A 45 -8.08 -2.11 -19.60
N CYS A 46 -8.10 -3.44 -19.60
CA CYS A 46 -6.95 -4.27 -19.29
C CYS A 46 -5.85 -4.07 -20.34
N ASP A 47 -6.22 -3.92 -21.62
CA ASP A 47 -5.27 -3.55 -22.68
C ASP A 47 -4.62 -2.19 -22.44
N SER A 48 -5.40 -1.22 -21.95
CA SER A 48 -4.87 0.11 -21.62
C SER A 48 -3.88 0.05 -20.45
N ALA A 49 -4.14 -0.78 -19.45
CA ALA A 49 -3.23 -1.03 -18.34
C ALA A 49 -1.94 -1.72 -18.79
N ARG A 50 -2.07 -2.74 -19.65
CA ARG A 50 -0.93 -3.45 -20.26
C ARG A 50 -0.01 -2.48 -21.01
N ALA A 51 -0.60 -1.69 -21.91
CA ALA A 51 0.13 -0.71 -22.68
C ALA A 51 0.79 0.36 -21.81
N TYR A 52 0.20 0.72 -20.67
CA TYR A 52 0.84 1.62 -19.71
C TYR A 52 2.10 0.99 -19.10
N LEU A 53 2.00 -0.24 -18.59
CA LEU A 53 3.13 -0.95 -17.99
C LEU A 53 4.27 -1.13 -19.00
N ASP A 54 3.94 -1.53 -20.23
CA ASP A 54 4.89 -1.69 -21.33
C ASP A 54 5.62 -0.38 -21.65
N ARG A 55 4.89 0.74 -21.78
CA ARG A 55 5.48 2.06 -22.06
C ARG A 55 6.44 2.54 -20.97
N HIS A 56 6.24 2.10 -19.73
CA HIS A 56 7.08 2.47 -18.60
C HIS A 56 8.17 1.44 -18.30
N GLY A 57 8.31 0.40 -19.13
CA GLY A 57 9.33 -0.65 -18.93
C GLY A 57 9.13 -1.44 -17.64
N VAL A 58 7.89 -1.52 -17.16
CA VAL A 58 7.54 -2.25 -15.93
C VAL A 58 7.36 -3.72 -16.29
N ALA A 59 8.18 -4.60 -15.71
CA ALA A 59 8.00 -6.04 -15.88
C ALA A 59 6.77 -6.53 -15.10
N TYR A 60 5.90 -7.31 -15.76
CA TYR A 60 4.74 -7.93 -15.14
C TYR A 60 4.42 -9.29 -15.75
N VAL A 61 3.62 -10.08 -15.02
CA VAL A 61 3.03 -11.33 -15.50
C VAL A 61 1.53 -11.15 -15.70
N ALA A 62 1.06 -11.31 -16.93
CA ALA A 62 -0.37 -11.30 -17.24
C ALA A 62 -1.02 -12.66 -16.90
N ARG A 63 -2.18 -12.63 -16.25
CA ARG A 63 -2.97 -13.81 -15.89
C ARG A 63 -4.43 -13.59 -16.23
N ASP A 64 -4.98 -14.43 -17.10
CA ASP A 64 -6.39 -14.34 -17.50
C ASP A 64 -7.30 -15.06 -16.49
N VAL A 65 -8.19 -14.30 -15.83
CA VAL A 65 -9.07 -14.80 -14.76
C VAL A 65 -10.26 -15.62 -15.27
N GLU A 66 -10.55 -15.60 -16.57
CA GLU A 66 -11.64 -16.40 -17.16
C GLU A 66 -11.18 -17.81 -17.47
N VAL A 67 -9.92 -18.00 -17.86
CA VAL A 67 -9.39 -19.33 -18.24
C VAL A 67 -8.53 -19.98 -17.16
N ASP A 68 -7.91 -19.21 -16.27
CA ASP A 68 -7.08 -19.73 -15.17
C ASP A 68 -7.84 -19.67 -13.83
N PRO A 69 -8.30 -20.82 -13.28
CA PRO A 69 -9.00 -20.86 -12.01
C PRO A 69 -8.14 -20.39 -10.82
N ALA A 70 -6.82 -20.60 -10.87
CA ALA A 70 -5.91 -20.15 -9.83
C ALA A 70 -5.74 -18.64 -9.87
N ALA A 71 -5.63 -18.06 -11.07
CA ALA A 71 -5.62 -16.60 -11.24
C ALA A 71 -6.91 -15.96 -10.73
N ARG A 72 -8.06 -16.60 -10.99
CA ARG A 72 -9.36 -16.12 -10.50
C ARG A 72 -9.44 -16.08 -8.98
N GLU A 73 -8.94 -17.12 -8.32
CA GLU A 73 -8.94 -17.19 -6.86
C GLU A 73 -7.96 -16.18 -6.25
N ALA A 74 -6.77 -16.05 -6.81
CA ALA A 74 -5.79 -15.05 -6.40
C ALA A 74 -6.31 -13.61 -6.59
N TYR A 75 -7.01 -13.34 -7.71
CA TYR A 75 -7.65 -12.04 -7.96
C TYR A 75 -8.69 -11.71 -6.88
N ARG A 76 -9.57 -12.66 -6.53
CA ARG A 76 -10.55 -12.44 -5.45
C ARG A 76 -9.90 -12.03 -4.13
N GLY A 77 -8.77 -12.66 -3.79
CA GLY A 77 -7.99 -12.31 -2.59
C GLY A 77 -7.29 -10.95 -2.69
N SER A 78 -6.83 -10.54 -3.88
CA SER A 78 -6.06 -9.30 -4.08
C SER A 78 -6.92 -8.03 -4.09
N VAL A 79 -8.19 -8.14 -4.50
CA VAL A 79 -9.17 -7.03 -4.55
C VAL A 79 -9.35 -6.34 -3.20
N VAL A 80 -9.13 -7.05 -2.08
CA VAL A 80 -9.20 -6.45 -0.73
C VAL A 80 -8.08 -5.44 -0.49
N ARG A 81 -6.87 -5.69 -1.02
CA ARG A 81 -5.71 -4.80 -0.87
C ARG A 81 -5.76 -3.62 -1.84
N ALA A 82 -6.26 -3.84 -3.05
CA ALA A 82 -6.39 -2.80 -4.08
C ALA A 82 -7.45 -1.73 -3.75
N ARG A 83 -8.42 -2.01 -2.88
CA ARG A 83 -9.40 -1.02 -2.38
C ARG A 83 -8.88 -0.14 -1.24
N SER A 84 -7.57 -0.15 -0.98
CA SER A 84 -6.98 0.79 -0.05
C SER A 84 -7.31 2.22 -0.52
N PRO A 85 -7.87 3.09 0.33
CA PRO A 85 -8.18 4.46 -0.03
C PRO A 85 -6.87 5.22 -0.11
N CYS A 86 -6.22 5.12 -1.26
CA CYS A 86 -5.07 5.95 -1.60
C CYS A 86 -5.43 6.79 -2.82
N TRP A 87 -6.43 7.64 -2.58
CA TRP A 87 -6.55 8.99 -3.10
C TRP A 87 -6.79 9.89 -1.89
#